data_AF-A0A0H3NQ76-F1
#
_entry.id   AF-A0A0H3NQ76-F1
#
_cell.length_a   1.000
_cell.length_b   1.000
_cell.length_c   1.000
_cell.angle_alpha   90.00
_cell.angle_beta   90.00
_cell.angle_gamma   90.00
#
_symmetry.space_group_name_H-M   'P 1'
#
loop_
_entity.id
_entity.type
_entity.pdbx_description
1 polymer ?
#
loop_
_entity_poly.entity_id
_entity_poly.type
_entity_poly.pdbx_seq_one_letter_code
_entity_poly.pdbx_strand_id
1 'polypeptide(L)'
;MAEGLFQDETYFLQIDSHCRFIQHWDHEMVTMLNSLRDKSPKPILSAYPPGYEPGENENRKDYVSRLIFNTFTPEGMVQMMSTPFTESAPVRCGYLAAGFIFTDGCFVREVANDPDIFFLGEEIAMAARAFTHGYDCYAPHKILLWHFYTRSKHSKVWSDHNNEAKKSGAVKLAWWERDKIAKSRVRTLLGTEQNNAELGCYALGSQRSLQEFEYRLGVNFSKRAVHPDVVGTYKVSYFTDLPTAHEQWLESLILVNKKTLKIEKHEADFTREDVEWWHIGVYNAQNAQVMAEHVDISNMKKIITKTDDSIFELKLAFNTETDSNPRSVRICPYIRLQGWGDVVEKPW
;
A
#
# COMPACT_ATOMS: atom_id res chain seq x y z
N MET A 1 12.65 -20.88 -4.69
CA MET A 1 12.66 -19.45 -5.11
C MET A 1 13.86 -19.23 -6.02
N ALA A 2 13.79 -18.29 -6.97
CA ALA A 2 14.89 -18.05 -7.92
C ALA A 2 16.20 -17.62 -7.23
N GLU A 3 16.11 -16.96 -6.08
CA GLU A 3 17.24 -16.58 -5.22
C GLU A 3 18.16 -17.76 -4.83
N GLY A 4 17.64 -18.99 -4.79
CA GLY A 4 18.45 -20.18 -4.52
C GLY A 4 19.44 -20.55 -5.64
N LEU A 5 19.38 -19.83 -6.77
CA LEU A 5 20.30 -19.98 -7.90
C LEU A 5 21.39 -18.90 -7.93
N PHE A 6 21.43 -18.00 -6.94
CA PHE A 6 22.42 -16.93 -6.86
C PHE A 6 23.85 -17.48 -6.67
N GLN A 7 24.77 -17.04 -7.51
CA GLN A 7 26.18 -17.48 -7.58
C GLN A 7 27.15 -16.29 -7.41
N ASP A 8 26.86 -15.39 -6.47
CA ASP A 8 27.68 -14.19 -6.19
C ASP A 8 27.70 -13.16 -7.34
N GLU A 9 26.63 -13.07 -8.12
CA GLU A 9 26.48 -12.01 -9.11
C GLU A 9 26.58 -10.63 -8.47
N THR A 10 27.18 -9.67 -9.18
CA THR A 10 27.43 -8.32 -8.65
C THR A 10 26.15 -7.57 -8.31
N TYR A 11 25.10 -7.77 -9.11
CA TYR A 11 23.82 -7.09 -8.98
C TYR A 11 22.68 -8.09 -8.84
N PHE A 12 21.64 -7.68 -8.12
CA PHE A 12 20.38 -8.38 -8.00
C PHE A 12 19.27 -7.59 -8.68
N LEU A 13 18.48 -8.27 -9.51
CA LEU A 13 17.27 -7.74 -10.13
C LEU A 13 16.09 -8.66 -9.81
N GLN A 14 15.13 -8.15 -9.04
CA GLN A 14 13.83 -8.78 -8.86
C GLN A 14 12.79 -8.01 -9.69
N ILE A 15 12.01 -8.75 -10.47
CA ILE A 15 10.91 -8.20 -11.26
C ILE A 15 9.73 -9.14 -11.28
N ASP A 16 8.57 -8.56 -11.53
CA ASP A 16 7.41 -9.30 -12.00
C ASP A 16 7.65 -9.88 -13.40
N SER A 17 7.03 -11.04 -13.68
CA SER A 17 7.20 -11.81 -14.93
C SER A 17 6.66 -11.15 -16.21
N HIS A 18 6.24 -9.89 -16.13
CA HIS A 18 5.41 -9.20 -17.12
C HIS A 18 5.77 -7.73 -17.19
N CYS A 19 7.06 -7.54 -17.46
CA CYS A 19 7.67 -6.25 -17.62
C CYS A 19 8.14 -6.04 -19.06
N ARG A 20 8.22 -4.78 -19.47
CA ARG A 20 8.91 -4.34 -20.69
C ARG A 20 10.06 -3.44 -20.29
N PHE A 21 11.27 -3.74 -20.73
CA PHE A 21 12.43 -2.91 -20.43
C PHE A 21 12.62 -1.81 -21.47
N ILE A 22 13.26 -0.71 -21.05
CA ILE A 22 13.83 0.25 -22.01
C ILE A 22 15.00 -0.39 -22.77
N GLN A 23 15.42 0.24 -23.86
CA GLN A 23 16.69 -0.09 -24.48
C GLN A 23 17.85 0.25 -23.52
N HIS A 24 18.88 -0.61 -23.45
CA HIS A 24 20.02 -0.45 -22.53
C HIS A 24 19.65 -0.35 -21.04
N TRP A 25 18.56 -1.03 -20.65
CA TRP A 25 18.03 -0.99 -19.30
C TRP A 25 19.07 -1.34 -18.22
N ASP A 26 19.95 -2.28 -18.52
CA ASP A 26 21.00 -2.77 -17.64
C ASP A 26 22.03 -1.68 -17.36
N HIS A 27 22.53 -1.04 -18.42
CA HIS A 27 23.44 0.09 -18.31
C HIS A 27 22.82 1.26 -17.55
N GLU A 28 21.56 1.61 -17.85
CA GLU A 28 20.85 2.70 -17.18
C GLU A 28 20.60 2.39 -15.69
N MET A 29 20.22 1.16 -15.35
CA MET A 29 20.05 0.70 -13.97
C MET A 29 21.36 0.78 -13.19
N VAL A 30 22.44 0.21 -13.74
CA VAL A 30 23.77 0.22 -13.11
C VAL A 30 24.28 1.65 -12.93
N THR A 31 24.16 2.49 -13.96
CA THR A 31 24.59 3.90 -13.90
C THR A 31 23.81 4.66 -12.83
N MET A 32 22.48 4.48 -12.79
CA MET A 32 21.63 5.14 -11.81
C MET A 32 21.94 4.68 -10.38
N LEU A 33 22.12 3.36 -10.16
CA LEU A 33 22.48 2.81 -8.86
C LEU A 33 23.84 3.35 -8.39
N ASN A 34 24.82 3.40 -9.29
CA ASN A 34 26.16 3.90 -8.97
C ASN A 34 26.20 5.42 -8.71
N SER A 35 25.31 6.21 -9.31
CA SER A 35 25.17 7.64 -9.01
C SER A 35 24.75 7.93 -7.56
N LEU A 36 24.24 6.93 -6.83
CA LEU A 36 23.79 7.06 -5.45
C LEU A 36 24.87 6.72 -4.42
N ARG A 37 26.03 6.19 -4.84
CA ARG A 37 27.05 5.64 -3.93
C ARG A 37 27.66 6.66 -2.99
N ASP A 38 27.76 7.92 -3.43
CA ASP A 38 28.25 9.03 -2.60
C ASP A 38 27.28 9.37 -1.45
N LYS A 39 25.99 9.00 -1.59
CA LYS A 39 24.93 9.28 -0.60
C LYS A 39 24.54 8.05 0.19
N SER A 40 24.74 6.86 -0.37
CA SER A 40 24.36 5.60 0.24
C SER A 40 25.35 4.50 -0.11
N PRO A 41 25.88 3.76 0.87
CA PRO A 41 26.72 2.60 0.59
C PRO A 41 25.91 1.44 0.00
N LYS A 42 24.61 1.34 0.34
CA LYS A 42 23.70 0.23 -0.03
C LYS A 42 22.38 0.75 -0.64
N PRO A 43 22.40 1.46 -1.78
CA PRO A 43 21.20 1.92 -2.48
C PRO A 43 20.39 0.74 -3.04
N ILE A 44 19.08 0.97 -3.13
CA ILE A 44 18.12 0.12 -3.84
C ILE A 44 17.32 1.02 -4.77
N LEU A 45 17.23 0.66 -6.05
CA LEU A 45 16.24 1.26 -6.95
C LEU A 45 14.96 0.44 -6.88
N SER A 46 13.87 1.07 -6.48
CA SER A 46 12.56 0.41 -6.39
C SER A 46 11.42 1.41 -6.51
N ALA A 47 10.37 1.02 -7.22
CA ALA A 47 9.14 1.78 -7.40
C ALA A 47 8.06 0.85 -7.99
N TYR A 48 6.82 1.33 -8.01
CA TYR A 48 5.83 0.80 -8.96
C TYR A 48 6.13 1.35 -10.36
N PRO A 49 6.57 0.48 -11.31
CA PRO A 49 6.89 0.94 -12.66
C PRO A 49 5.64 1.50 -13.38
N PRO A 50 5.80 2.41 -14.36
CA PRO A 50 4.68 2.85 -15.16
C PRO A 50 3.95 1.69 -15.83
N GLY A 51 2.63 1.80 -15.92
CA GLY A 51 1.81 0.81 -16.59
C GLY A 51 2.06 0.76 -18.10
N TYR A 52 1.94 -0.43 -18.70
CA TYR A 52 1.74 -0.57 -20.13
C TYR A 52 0.58 -1.54 -20.44
N GLU A 53 -0.01 -1.38 -21.62
CA GLU A 53 -1.04 -2.28 -22.17
C GLU A 53 -0.48 -2.99 -23.41
N PRO A 54 -0.32 -4.32 -23.39
CA PRO A 54 0.17 -5.07 -24.55
C PRO A 54 -0.85 -5.07 -25.68
N GLY A 55 -0.39 -4.94 -26.93
CA GLY A 55 -1.23 -4.97 -28.13
C GLY A 55 -0.48 -4.43 -29.35
N GLU A 56 -1.14 -4.39 -30.51
CA GLU A 56 -0.57 -3.82 -31.74
C GLU A 56 -0.19 -2.34 -31.56
N ASN A 57 -0.99 -1.60 -30.79
CA ASN A 57 -0.72 -0.23 -30.36
C ASN A 57 -0.41 -0.23 -28.86
N GLU A 58 0.79 -0.70 -28.50
CA GLU A 58 1.22 -0.77 -27.10
C GLU A 58 1.17 0.62 -26.45
N ASN A 59 0.34 0.77 -25.43
CA ASN A 59 0.18 2.02 -24.70
C ASN A 59 1.09 2.01 -23.48
N ARG A 60 2.04 2.93 -23.40
CA ARG A 60 3.00 3.04 -22.30
C ARG A 60 2.81 4.35 -21.57
N LYS A 61 2.68 4.31 -20.25
CA LYS A 61 2.71 5.53 -19.43
C LYS A 61 4.11 6.13 -19.43
N ASP A 62 4.18 7.45 -19.36
CA ASP A 62 5.37 8.28 -19.56
C ASP A 62 5.83 9.01 -18.30
N TYR A 63 5.37 8.57 -17.12
CA TYR A 63 5.77 9.11 -15.82
C TYR A 63 6.49 8.06 -14.97
N VAL A 64 7.35 8.53 -14.06
CA VAL A 64 7.86 7.72 -12.94
C VAL A 64 7.05 7.99 -11.68
N SER A 65 7.08 7.06 -10.74
CA SER A 65 6.34 7.17 -9.49
C SER A 65 7.19 6.80 -8.29
N ARG A 66 6.86 7.36 -7.13
CA ARG A 66 7.42 6.95 -5.84
C ARG A 66 6.34 6.31 -5.00
N LEU A 67 6.73 5.36 -4.16
CA LEU A 67 5.81 4.72 -3.22
C LEU A 67 5.47 5.67 -2.08
N ILE A 68 4.22 5.63 -1.65
CA ILE A 68 3.68 6.40 -0.53
C ILE A 68 2.76 5.50 0.31
N PHE A 69 2.56 5.90 1.56
CA PHE A 69 1.52 5.31 2.40
C PHE A 69 0.12 5.53 1.81
N ASN A 70 -0.72 4.51 1.85
CA ASN A 70 -2.14 4.65 1.54
C ASN A 70 -3.02 4.56 2.80
N THR A 71 -2.99 3.43 3.49
CA THR A 71 -3.83 3.15 4.68
C THR A 71 -3.29 1.94 5.43
N PHE A 72 -3.83 1.68 6.62
CA PHE A 72 -3.77 0.36 7.24
C PHE A 72 -4.97 -0.49 6.82
N THR A 73 -4.78 -1.80 6.71
CA THR A 73 -5.90 -2.75 6.62
C THR A 73 -6.54 -2.96 7.99
N PRO A 74 -7.76 -3.56 8.06
CA PRO A 74 -8.35 -3.95 9.34
C PRO A 74 -7.45 -4.84 10.19
N GLU A 75 -6.62 -5.69 9.55
CA GLU A 75 -5.65 -6.56 10.22
C GLU A 75 -4.32 -5.85 10.60
N GLY A 76 -4.20 -4.55 10.32
CA GLY A 76 -3.04 -3.73 10.67
C GLY A 76 -1.89 -3.77 9.67
N MET A 77 -2.12 -4.23 8.44
CA MET A 77 -1.09 -4.23 7.39
C MET A 77 -0.99 -2.88 6.72
N VAL A 78 0.22 -2.41 6.47
CA VAL A 78 0.45 -1.19 5.69
C VAL A 78 0.13 -1.47 4.24
N GLN A 79 -0.81 -0.71 3.68
CA GLN A 79 -1.04 -0.62 2.25
C GLN A 79 -0.30 0.58 1.69
N MET A 80 0.39 0.37 0.58
CA MET A 80 1.07 1.41 -0.18
C MET A 80 0.30 1.72 -1.45
N MET A 81 0.58 2.89 -2.01
CA MET A 81 0.23 3.26 -3.37
C MET A 81 1.42 4.00 -3.98
N SER A 82 1.28 4.51 -5.19
CA SER A 82 2.29 5.40 -5.75
C SER A 82 1.70 6.73 -6.18
N THR A 83 2.58 7.74 -6.23
CA THR A 83 2.28 9.05 -6.81
C THR A 83 3.33 9.37 -7.86
N PRO A 84 2.94 9.92 -9.02
CA PRO A 84 3.87 10.45 -9.99
C PRO A 84 4.74 11.55 -9.37
N PHE A 85 5.97 11.69 -9.87
CA PHE A 85 6.87 12.79 -9.52
C PHE A 85 7.79 13.15 -10.69
N THR A 86 8.46 14.29 -10.60
CA THR A 86 9.44 14.75 -11.60
C THR A 86 10.64 15.33 -10.89
N GLU A 87 11.80 14.71 -11.06
CA GLU A 87 13.08 15.12 -10.46
C GLU A 87 14.22 14.78 -11.41
N SER A 88 15.38 15.41 -11.23
CA SER A 88 16.56 15.17 -12.07
C SER A 88 17.48 14.06 -11.56
N ALA A 89 17.20 13.49 -10.40
CA ALA A 89 17.99 12.44 -9.76
C ALA A 89 17.07 11.51 -8.93
N PRO A 90 17.47 10.26 -8.62
CA PRO A 90 16.63 9.35 -7.87
C PRO A 90 16.27 9.93 -6.50
N VAL A 91 15.02 9.77 -6.09
CA VAL A 91 14.52 10.36 -4.84
C VAL A 91 14.50 9.33 -3.73
N ARG A 92 14.86 9.76 -2.52
CA ARG A 92 14.78 8.89 -1.36
C ARG A 92 13.33 8.48 -1.09
N CYS A 93 13.13 7.19 -0.83
CA CYS A 93 11.82 6.58 -0.56
C CYS A 93 11.93 5.70 0.69
N GLY A 94 10.88 5.68 1.51
CA GLY A 94 10.82 4.83 2.70
C GLY A 94 10.37 3.40 2.41
N TYR A 95 9.71 3.18 1.28
CA TYR A 95 9.11 1.91 0.90
C TYR A 95 9.86 1.24 -0.25
N LEU A 96 9.59 -0.05 -0.44
CA LEU A 96 10.15 -0.90 -1.48
C LEU A 96 8.99 -1.67 -2.15
N ALA A 97 9.03 -1.78 -3.47
CA ALA A 97 8.09 -2.58 -4.26
C ALA A 97 8.73 -3.92 -4.61
N ALA A 98 8.10 -5.03 -4.23
CA ALA A 98 8.64 -6.37 -4.48
C ALA A 98 8.63 -6.72 -5.98
N GLY A 99 7.75 -6.09 -6.77
CA GLY A 99 7.68 -6.28 -8.22
C GLY A 99 8.78 -5.57 -9.02
N PHE A 100 9.63 -4.75 -8.38
CA PHE A 100 10.82 -4.16 -8.99
C PHE A 100 11.86 -3.75 -7.92
N ILE A 101 12.97 -4.48 -7.86
CA ILE A 101 14.11 -4.21 -6.99
C ILE A 101 15.39 -4.34 -7.81
N PHE A 102 16.23 -3.31 -7.82
CA PHE A 102 17.59 -3.39 -8.36
C PHE A 102 18.62 -2.85 -7.35
N THR A 103 19.60 -3.68 -6.99
CA THR A 103 20.59 -3.39 -5.95
C THR A 103 21.81 -4.32 -6.09
N ASP A 104 22.73 -4.29 -5.12
CA ASP A 104 23.88 -5.20 -5.06
C ASP A 104 23.45 -6.64 -4.81
N GLY A 105 24.18 -7.60 -5.38
CA GLY A 105 23.86 -9.03 -5.25
C GLY A 105 23.85 -9.55 -3.82
N CYS A 106 24.61 -8.94 -2.91
CA CYS A 106 24.61 -9.33 -1.49
C CYS A 106 23.22 -9.19 -0.82
N PHE A 107 22.31 -8.39 -1.38
CA PHE A 107 20.93 -8.26 -0.93
C PHE A 107 20.20 -9.61 -0.87
N VAL A 108 20.50 -10.53 -1.80
CA VAL A 108 19.89 -11.87 -1.86
C VAL A 108 20.12 -12.66 -0.57
N ARG A 109 21.28 -12.48 0.07
CA ARG A 109 21.62 -13.17 1.33
C ARG A 109 21.18 -12.40 2.55
N GLU A 110 21.32 -11.08 2.53
CA GLU A 110 21.02 -10.22 3.69
C GLU A 110 19.50 -10.02 3.87
N VAL A 111 18.74 -9.98 2.78
CA VAL A 111 17.31 -9.62 2.76
C VAL A 111 16.51 -10.58 1.87
N ALA A 112 16.82 -11.88 1.92
CA ALA A 112 16.13 -12.93 1.16
C ALA A 112 14.60 -12.88 1.31
N ASN A 113 13.85 -13.25 0.27
CA ASN A 113 12.38 -13.37 0.38
C ASN A 113 12.01 -14.40 1.46
N ASP A 114 11.07 -14.04 2.34
CA ASP A 114 10.52 -14.98 3.32
C ASP A 114 9.48 -15.88 2.62
N PRO A 115 9.72 -17.20 2.50
CA PRO A 115 8.83 -18.11 1.77
C PRO A 115 7.46 -18.31 2.46
N ASP A 116 7.35 -17.94 3.75
CA ASP A 116 6.11 -18.02 4.52
C ASP A 116 5.30 -16.72 4.48
N ILE A 117 5.83 -15.65 3.88
CA ILE A 117 5.06 -14.44 3.57
C ILE A 117 4.38 -14.64 2.21
N PHE A 118 3.06 -14.48 2.19
CA PHE A 118 2.20 -14.72 1.06
C PHE A 118 1.16 -13.61 0.97
N PHE A 119 1.30 -12.76 -0.06
CA PHE A 119 0.39 -11.67 -0.42
C PHE A 119 0.19 -10.60 0.66
N LEU A 120 0.33 -9.32 0.28
CA LEU A 120 0.11 -8.16 1.13
C LEU A 120 0.89 -8.18 2.46
N GLY A 121 2.07 -7.58 2.44
CA GLY A 121 2.91 -7.35 3.63
C GLY A 121 4.38 -7.66 3.38
N GLU A 122 4.68 -8.40 2.31
CA GLU A 122 6.02 -8.68 1.80
C GLU A 122 6.82 -7.41 1.54
N GLU A 123 6.17 -6.39 0.96
CA GLU A 123 6.83 -5.15 0.56
C GLU A 123 7.28 -4.33 1.78
N ILE A 124 6.39 -4.14 2.78
CA ILE A 124 6.75 -3.42 4.01
C ILE A 124 7.71 -4.22 4.90
N ALA A 125 7.55 -5.55 4.97
CA ALA A 125 8.45 -6.42 5.70
C ALA A 125 9.86 -6.40 5.11
N MET A 126 9.97 -6.48 3.78
CA MET A 126 11.24 -6.40 3.08
C MET A 126 11.86 -4.99 3.19
N ALA A 127 11.06 -3.93 3.11
CA ALA A 127 11.53 -2.56 3.34
C ALA A 127 12.13 -2.38 4.76
N ALA A 128 11.44 -2.87 5.80
CA ALA A 128 11.92 -2.82 7.17
C ALA A 128 13.23 -3.61 7.34
N ARG A 129 13.30 -4.82 6.77
CA ARG A 129 14.53 -5.64 6.81
C ARG A 129 15.67 -4.98 6.05
N ALA A 130 15.43 -4.49 4.83
CA ALA A 130 16.42 -3.77 4.05
C ALA A 130 16.96 -2.55 4.82
N PHE A 131 16.06 -1.74 5.38
CA PHE A 131 16.44 -0.59 6.18
C PHE A 131 17.30 -0.99 7.39
N THR A 132 16.88 -1.98 8.16
CA THR A 132 17.62 -2.44 9.35
C THR A 132 18.95 -3.14 9.01
N HIS A 133 19.17 -3.56 7.75
CA HIS A 133 20.46 -4.04 7.21
C HIS A 133 21.34 -2.93 6.59
N GLY A 134 20.91 -1.67 6.66
CA GLY A 134 21.66 -0.52 6.16
C GLY A 134 21.34 -0.12 4.71
N TYR A 135 20.34 -0.73 4.07
CA TYR A 135 19.93 -0.38 2.71
C TYR A 135 19.02 0.83 2.62
N ASP A 136 19.11 1.51 1.49
CA ASP A 136 18.46 2.77 1.27
C ASP A 136 17.65 2.75 -0.03
N CYS A 137 16.33 2.81 0.08
CA CYS A 137 15.46 2.78 -1.09
C CYS A 137 15.38 4.14 -1.78
N TYR A 138 15.44 4.12 -3.11
CA TYR A 138 15.29 5.27 -3.98
C TYR A 138 14.33 4.94 -5.11
N ALA A 139 13.39 5.86 -5.39
CA ALA A 139 12.56 5.77 -6.57
C ALA A 139 13.34 6.31 -7.79
N PRO A 140 13.40 5.57 -8.91
CA PRO A 140 14.05 6.03 -10.12
C PRO A 140 13.43 7.32 -10.66
N HIS A 141 14.28 8.22 -11.14
CA HIS A 141 13.85 9.49 -11.77
C HIS A 141 13.67 9.36 -13.29
N LYS A 142 13.90 8.16 -13.85
CA LYS A 142 13.67 7.81 -15.25
C LYS A 142 13.00 6.45 -15.33
N ILE A 143 12.24 6.22 -16.39
CA ILE A 143 11.60 4.94 -16.65
C ILE A 143 12.69 3.93 -17.01
N LEU A 144 12.77 2.82 -16.26
CA LEU A 144 13.70 1.71 -16.50
C LEU A 144 12.98 0.48 -17.08
N LEU A 145 11.71 0.33 -16.74
CA LEU A 145 10.81 -0.68 -17.26
C LEU A 145 9.35 -0.26 -17.07
N TRP A 146 8.44 -0.93 -17.78
CA TRP A 146 7.00 -0.85 -17.62
C TRP A 146 6.44 -2.16 -17.06
N HIS A 147 5.31 -2.10 -16.38
CA HIS A 147 4.61 -3.24 -15.78
C HIS A 147 3.19 -3.42 -16.33
N PHE A 148 2.76 -4.66 -16.53
CA PHE A 148 1.40 -4.97 -16.99
C PHE A 148 0.43 -5.32 -15.84
N TYR A 149 -0.19 -4.30 -15.24
CA TYR A 149 -1.02 -4.46 -14.04
C TYR A 149 -2.35 -5.21 -14.24
N THR A 150 -3.03 -5.03 -15.38
CA THR A 150 -4.42 -5.49 -15.55
C THR A 150 -4.48 -6.92 -16.10
N ARG A 151 -4.74 -7.88 -15.21
CA ARG A 151 -4.81 -9.33 -15.55
C ARG A 151 -6.16 -9.94 -15.25
N SER A 152 -7.24 -9.26 -15.63
CA SER A 152 -8.62 -9.67 -15.29
C SER A 152 -9.00 -11.06 -15.80
N LYS A 153 -8.38 -11.52 -16.90
CA LYS A 153 -8.67 -12.82 -17.55
C LYS A 153 -7.73 -13.96 -17.13
N HIS A 154 -6.76 -13.72 -16.25
CA HIS A 154 -5.81 -14.76 -15.84
C HIS A 154 -6.19 -15.37 -14.50
N SER A 155 -5.92 -16.68 -14.36
CA SER A 155 -6.05 -17.39 -13.10
C SER A 155 -5.24 -16.68 -12.01
N LYS A 156 -5.82 -16.62 -10.82
CA LYS A 156 -5.18 -16.03 -9.65
C LYS A 156 -4.88 -17.16 -8.69
N VAL A 157 -3.84 -17.03 -7.88
CA VAL A 157 -3.49 -18.05 -6.87
C VAL A 157 -4.67 -18.44 -5.96
N TRP A 158 -5.63 -17.53 -5.77
CA TRP A 158 -6.87 -17.74 -5.03
C TRP A 158 -7.76 -18.85 -5.60
N SER A 159 -7.76 -19.03 -6.92
CA SER A 159 -8.53 -20.10 -7.57
C SER A 159 -7.86 -21.46 -7.40
N ASP A 160 -6.53 -21.50 -7.23
CA ASP A 160 -5.75 -22.73 -7.31
C ASP A 160 -5.41 -23.28 -5.91
N HIS A 161 -5.22 -22.40 -4.91
CA HIS A 161 -4.93 -22.76 -3.53
C HIS A 161 -6.20 -22.73 -2.68
N ASN A 162 -7.15 -23.61 -2.99
CA ASN A 162 -8.46 -23.68 -2.33
C ASN A 162 -8.62 -24.97 -1.49
N ASN A 163 -9.83 -25.20 -0.96
CA ASN A 163 -10.12 -26.38 -0.14
C ASN A 163 -10.02 -27.68 -0.95
N GLU A 164 -10.41 -27.66 -2.21
CA GLU A 164 -10.35 -28.81 -3.12
C GLU A 164 -8.91 -29.23 -3.38
N ALA A 165 -8.03 -28.27 -3.68
CA ALA A 165 -6.59 -28.49 -3.87
C ALA A 165 -5.91 -28.97 -2.58
N LYS A 166 -6.36 -28.48 -1.42
CA LYS A 166 -5.89 -28.99 -0.12
C LYS A 166 -6.34 -30.44 0.11
N LYS A 167 -7.61 -30.74 -0.16
CA LYS A 167 -8.21 -32.08 0.02
C LYS A 167 -7.59 -33.11 -0.93
N SER A 168 -7.21 -32.72 -2.14
CA SER A 168 -6.51 -33.59 -3.10
C SER A 168 -5.02 -33.76 -2.80
N GLY A 169 -4.46 -32.98 -1.86
CA GLY A 169 -3.04 -32.99 -1.53
C GLY A 169 -2.16 -32.19 -2.50
N ALA A 170 -2.74 -31.47 -3.46
CA ALA A 170 -1.98 -30.61 -4.38
C ALA A 170 -1.32 -29.42 -3.67
N VAL A 171 -1.92 -28.94 -2.59
CA VAL A 171 -1.34 -27.91 -1.70
C VAL A 171 -1.49 -28.32 -0.24
N LYS A 172 -0.52 -27.91 0.60
CA LYS A 172 -0.58 -28.16 2.05
C LYS A 172 -1.63 -27.29 2.75
N LEU A 173 -1.77 -26.05 2.31
CA LEU A 173 -2.62 -25.03 2.91
C LEU A 173 -3.40 -24.30 1.82
N ALA A 174 -4.66 -23.99 2.13
CA ALA A 174 -5.44 -23.08 1.32
C ALA A 174 -4.89 -21.64 1.47
N TRP A 175 -5.22 -20.77 0.52
CA TRP A 175 -4.63 -19.44 0.44
C TRP A 175 -4.86 -18.60 1.69
N TRP A 176 -6.03 -18.68 2.33
CA TRP A 176 -6.35 -17.88 3.52
C TRP A 176 -5.61 -18.36 4.77
N GLU A 177 -5.25 -19.64 4.83
CA GLU A 177 -4.41 -20.18 5.90
C GLU A 177 -2.98 -19.67 5.76
N ARG A 178 -2.47 -19.62 4.52
CA ARG A 178 -1.16 -19.03 4.20
C ARG A 178 -1.13 -17.55 4.50
N ASP A 179 -2.16 -16.81 4.07
CA ASP A 179 -2.32 -15.37 4.32
C ASP A 179 -2.35 -15.05 5.82
N LYS A 180 -3.05 -15.87 6.62
CA LYS A 180 -3.05 -15.72 8.09
C LYS A 180 -1.66 -15.88 8.70
N ILE A 181 -0.89 -16.88 8.26
CA ILE A 181 0.49 -17.12 8.72
C ILE A 181 1.39 -15.94 8.30
N ALA A 182 1.33 -15.56 7.01
CA ALA A 182 2.09 -14.47 6.45
C ALA A 182 1.90 -13.17 7.23
N LYS A 183 0.65 -12.76 7.45
CA LYS A 183 0.32 -11.53 8.17
C LYS A 183 0.76 -11.58 9.64
N SER A 184 0.69 -12.74 10.29
CA SER A 184 1.21 -12.92 11.65
C SER A 184 2.74 -12.77 11.72
N ARG A 185 3.47 -13.33 10.74
CA ARG A 185 4.93 -13.13 10.62
C ARG A 185 5.28 -11.67 10.38
N VAL A 186 4.58 -10.98 9.48
CA VAL A 186 4.77 -9.53 9.23
C VAL A 186 4.52 -8.72 10.49
N ARG A 187 3.42 -8.98 11.22
CA ARG A 187 3.14 -8.27 12.48
C ARG A 187 4.19 -8.52 13.55
N THR A 188 4.71 -9.75 13.64
CA THR A 188 5.80 -10.11 14.55
C THR A 188 7.08 -9.34 14.21
N LEU A 189 7.46 -9.33 12.92
CA LEU A 189 8.62 -8.59 12.41
C LEU A 189 8.52 -7.08 12.71
N LEU A 190 7.32 -6.50 12.55
CA LEU A 190 7.04 -5.09 12.81
C LEU A 190 6.74 -4.78 14.29
N GLY A 191 6.87 -5.75 15.20
CA GLY A 191 6.67 -5.54 16.64
C GLY A 191 5.23 -5.23 17.06
N THR A 192 4.24 -5.53 16.20
CA THR A 192 2.81 -5.26 16.45
C THR A 192 2.04 -6.48 16.96
N GLU A 193 2.66 -7.66 16.96
CA GLU A 193 2.13 -8.89 17.53
C GLU A 193 3.26 -9.59 18.29
N GLN A 194 3.00 -9.99 19.53
CA GLN A 194 3.89 -10.87 20.28
C GLN A 194 3.54 -12.31 19.94
N ASN A 195 4.32 -12.91 19.05
CA ASN A 195 4.15 -14.30 18.65
C ASN A 195 5.50 -15.02 18.73
N ASN A 196 5.46 -16.31 19.01
CA ASN A 196 6.65 -17.18 19.05
C ASN A 196 7.09 -17.61 17.63
N ALA A 197 6.76 -16.82 16.60
CA ALA A 197 7.16 -17.12 15.24
C ALA A 197 8.67 -16.95 15.10
N GLU A 198 9.38 -18.05 14.91
CA GLU A 198 10.82 -17.99 14.60
C GLU A 198 11.00 -17.39 13.20
N LEU A 199 11.49 -16.15 13.17
CA LEU A 199 11.79 -15.44 11.92
C LEU A 199 13.15 -15.89 11.34
N GLY A 200 14.07 -16.37 12.16
CA GLY A 200 15.39 -16.84 11.72
C GLY A 200 16.15 -15.77 10.93
N CYS A 201 16.66 -16.13 9.74
CA CYS A 201 17.31 -15.20 8.82
C CYS A 201 16.36 -14.15 8.20
N TYR A 202 15.05 -14.28 8.41
CA TYR A 202 14.04 -13.30 7.97
C TYR A 202 13.72 -12.25 9.04
N ALA A 203 14.47 -12.21 10.14
CA ALA A 203 14.38 -11.15 11.13
C ALA A 203 14.94 -9.80 10.61
N LEU A 204 14.80 -8.76 11.43
CA LEU A 204 15.41 -7.45 11.18
C LEU A 204 16.93 -7.52 11.27
N GLY A 205 17.60 -6.60 10.57
CA GLY A 205 19.04 -6.37 10.71
C GLY A 205 19.37 -5.57 11.97
N SER A 206 20.67 -5.31 12.17
CA SER A 206 21.21 -4.63 13.35
C SER A 206 21.86 -3.28 13.08
N GLN A 207 21.88 -2.82 11.82
CA GLN A 207 22.53 -1.55 11.45
C GLN A 207 21.71 -0.32 11.83
N ARG A 208 20.37 -0.45 11.80
CA ARG A 208 19.41 0.58 12.20
C ARG A 208 18.22 -0.07 12.91
N SER A 209 17.50 0.69 13.74
CA SER A 209 16.37 0.17 14.50
C SER A 209 15.05 0.24 13.72
N LEU A 210 14.09 -0.60 14.11
CA LEU A 210 12.71 -0.49 13.60
C LEU A 210 12.07 0.85 13.98
N GLN A 211 12.38 1.38 15.17
CA GLN A 211 11.87 2.67 15.61
C GLN A 211 12.39 3.82 14.72
N GLU A 212 13.66 3.78 14.29
CA GLU A 212 14.14 4.74 13.32
C GLU A 212 13.39 4.59 11.99
N PHE A 213 13.12 3.35 11.54
CA PHE A 213 12.32 3.13 10.33
C PHE A 213 10.92 3.77 10.44
N GLU A 214 10.24 3.60 11.57
CA GLU A 214 8.96 4.25 11.86
C GLU A 214 9.05 5.78 11.76
N TYR A 215 10.12 6.39 12.32
CA TYR A 215 10.37 7.83 12.18
C TYR A 215 10.60 8.25 10.75
N ARG A 216 11.44 7.51 10.00
CA ARG A 216 11.72 7.79 8.59
C ARG A 216 10.46 7.71 7.73
N LEU A 217 9.54 6.80 8.04
CA LEU A 217 8.26 6.72 7.34
C LEU A 217 7.24 7.74 7.83
N GLY A 218 7.38 8.24 9.06
CA GLY A 218 6.31 8.92 9.78
C GLY A 218 5.12 7.99 10.04
N VAL A 219 5.37 6.69 10.28
CA VAL A 219 4.33 5.67 10.48
C VAL A 219 4.62 4.93 11.77
N ASN A 220 3.64 4.89 12.67
CA ASN A 220 3.69 4.04 13.86
C ASN A 220 2.84 2.77 13.61
N PHE A 221 3.49 1.62 13.52
CA PHE A 221 2.82 0.36 13.17
C PHE A 221 1.88 -0.11 14.27
N SER A 222 2.27 0.05 15.53
CA SER A 222 1.50 -0.41 16.70
C SER A 222 0.20 0.38 16.87
N LYS A 223 0.30 1.72 16.84
CA LYS A 223 -0.85 2.63 16.94
C LYS A 223 -1.66 2.75 15.65
N ARG A 224 -1.13 2.22 14.52
CA ARG A 224 -1.70 2.38 13.17
C ARG A 224 -1.97 3.85 12.83
N ALA A 225 -1.03 4.69 13.22
CA ALA A 225 -1.10 6.14 13.10
C ALA A 225 0.05 6.65 12.26
N VAL A 226 -0.12 7.82 11.65
CA VAL A 226 0.87 8.42 10.75
C VAL A 226 1.06 9.89 11.04
N HIS A 227 2.24 10.42 10.71
CA HIS A 227 2.49 11.85 10.72
C HIS A 227 1.60 12.53 9.66
N PRO A 228 1.01 13.70 9.92
CA PRO A 228 0.10 14.36 8.98
C PRO A 228 0.67 14.54 7.56
N ASP A 229 1.96 14.84 7.44
CA ASP A 229 2.62 15.03 6.14
C ASP A 229 2.68 13.77 5.27
N VAL A 230 2.57 12.57 5.86
CA VAL A 230 2.49 11.30 5.14
C VAL A 230 1.24 11.24 4.27
N VAL A 231 0.12 11.78 4.79
CA VAL A 231 -1.17 11.83 4.10
C VAL A 231 -1.56 13.24 3.65
N GLY A 232 -0.70 14.23 3.87
CA GLY A 232 -0.86 15.60 3.41
C GLY A 232 -0.70 15.74 1.89
N THR A 233 -0.61 16.99 1.43
CA THR A 233 -0.53 17.32 -0.01
C THR A 233 0.68 16.70 -0.69
N TYR A 234 1.85 16.70 -0.04
CA TYR A 234 3.10 16.24 -0.63
C TYR A 234 3.34 14.74 -0.50
N LYS A 235 2.53 14.03 0.31
CA LYS A 235 2.65 12.59 0.57
C LYS A 235 4.10 12.20 0.90
N VAL A 236 4.61 12.73 2.00
CA VAL A 236 6.01 12.50 2.40
C VAL A 236 6.24 11.00 2.56
N SER A 237 7.23 10.48 1.82
CA SER A 237 7.59 9.05 1.82
C SER A 237 8.82 8.77 2.68
N TYR A 238 9.62 9.80 2.98
CA TYR A 238 10.82 9.68 3.79
C TYR A 238 11.13 11.00 4.51
N PHE A 239 11.25 10.96 5.84
CA PHE A 239 11.67 12.07 6.68
C PHE A 239 13.20 12.09 6.86
N THR A 240 13.83 13.18 6.44
CA THR A 240 15.28 13.39 6.55
C THR A 240 15.70 13.65 7.99
N ASP A 241 14.86 14.34 8.77
CA ASP A 241 15.12 14.66 10.16
C ASP A 241 14.40 13.68 11.07
N LEU A 242 15.10 13.26 12.14
CA LEU A 242 14.52 12.43 13.18
C LEU A 242 13.83 13.32 14.23
N PRO A 243 12.75 12.83 14.87
CA PRO A 243 12.14 13.57 15.96
C PRO A 243 13.12 13.74 17.12
N THR A 244 13.10 14.90 17.75
CA THR A 244 13.93 15.22 18.93
C THR A 244 13.48 14.47 20.18
N ALA A 245 12.20 14.12 20.28
CA ALA A 245 11.61 13.38 21.38
C ALA A 245 10.53 12.41 20.89
N HIS A 246 10.54 11.17 21.40
CA HIS A 246 9.59 10.13 21.02
C HIS A 246 8.14 10.50 21.35
N GLU A 247 7.88 11.02 22.55
CA GLU A 247 6.52 11.37 22.99
C GLU A 247 5.91 12.49 22.15
N GLN A 248 6.67 13.53 21.82
CA GLN A 248 6.21 14.60 20.94
C GLN A 248 5.87 14.08 19.54
N TRP A 249 6.67 13.13 19.03
CA TRP A 249 6.34 12.46 17.77
C TRP A 249 5.04 11.67 17.88
N LEU A 250 4.84 10.91 18.96
CA LEU A 250 3.60 10.16 19.18
C LEU A 250 2.36 11.06 19.28
N GLU A 251 2.46 12.22 19.92
CA GLU A 251 1.40 13.22 20.05
C GLU A 251 1.06 13.88 18.70
N SER A 252 2.02 13.95 17.78
CA SER A 252 1.81 14.53 16.45
C SER A 252 1.04 13.62 15.48
N LEU A 253 0.90 12.33 15.79
CA LEU A 253 0.34 11.35 14.85
C LEU A 253 -1.19 11.44 14.77
N ILE A 254 -1.71 11.12 13.59
CA ILE A 254 -3.13 11.04 13.29
C ILE A 254 -3.51 9.63 12.83
N LEU A 255 -4.77 9.24 13.04
CA LEU A 255 -5.35 8.04 12.48
C LEU A 255 -6.00 8.34 11.14
N VAL A 256 -5.75 7.47 10.16
CA VAL A 256 -6.28 7.59 8.80
C VAL A 256 -7.41 6.59 8.63
N ASN A 257 -8.63 7.09 8.43
CA ASN A 257 -9.82 6.28 8.23
C ASN A 257 -10.20 6.33 6.75
N LYS A 258 -10.16 5.18 6.07
CA LYS A 258 -10.59 5.05 4.68
C LYS A 258 -11.50 3.84 4.51
N LYS A 259 -12.61 4.01 3.81
CA LYS A 259 -13.49 2.91 3.44
C LYS A 259 -14.13 3.13 2.08
N THR A 260 -14.19 2.07 1.28
CA THR A 260 -15.02 2.01 0.08
C THR A 260 -16.20 1.08 0.35
N LEU A 261 -17.42 1.59 0.20
CA LEU A 261 -18.65 0.83 0.31
C LEU A 261 -19.24 0.61 -1.08
N LYS A 262 -19.73 -0.60 -1.35
CA LYS A 262 -20.62 -0.87 -2.47
C LYS A 262 -22.05 -0.63 -1.99
N ILE A 263 -22.75 0.24 -2.71
CA ILE A 263 -24.13 0.62 -2.44
C ILE A 263 -24.96 0.20 -3.64
N GLU A 264 -25.96 -0.64 -3.42
CA GLU A 264 -26.88 -1.04 -4.47
C GLU A 264 -27.82 0.12 -4.78
N LYS A 265 -28.16 0.31 -6.05
CA LYS A 265 -29.04 1.40 -6.51
C LYS A 265 -30.41 1.37 -5.84
N HIS A 266 -30.91 0.17 -5.51
CA HIS A 266 -32.18 0.02 -4.80
C HIS A 266 -32.10 0.43 -3.33
N GLU A 267 -30.91 0.49 -2.73
CA GLU A 267 -30.70 1.00 -1.38
C GLU A 267 -30.61 2.52 -1.41
N ALA A 268 -29.73 3.06 -2.25
CA ALA A 268 -29.62 4.50 -2.47
C ALA A 268 -29.32 4.80 -3.95
N ASP A 269 -30.28 5.44 -4.62
CA ASP A 269 -30.14 5.86 -6.00
C ASP A 269 -29.59 7.30 -6.09
N PHE A 270 -28.27 7.41 -6.15
CA PHE A 270 -27.57 8.69 -6.32
C PHE A 270 -27.84 9.40 -7.65
N THR A 271 -28.61 8.80 -8.57
CA THR A 271 -29.00 9.43 -9.85
C THR A 271 -30.37 10.13 -9.80
N ARG A 272 -31.04 10.09 -8.65
CA ARG A 272 -32.33 10.75 -8.44
C ARG A 272 -32.23 12.28 -8.60
N GLU A 273 -33.00 12.84 -9.53
CA GLU A 273 -33.05 14.28 -9.81
C GLU A 273 -33.87 15.08 -8.77
N ASP A 274 -34.71 14.40 -8.00
CA ASP A 274 -35.53 15.00 -6.94
C ASP A 274 -34.78 15.17 -5.61
N VAL A 275 -33.60 14.55 -5.48
CA VAL A 275 -32.72 14.70 -4.33
C VAL A 275 -31.86 15.95 -4.50
N GLU A 276 -31.94 16.86 -3.53
CA GLU A 276 -31.17 18.12 -3.53
C GLU A 276 -29.73 17.88 -3.08
N TRP A 277 -29.55 17.06 -2.04
CA TRP A 277 -28.25 16.62 -1.53
C TRP A 277 -28.41 15.36 -0.66
N TRP A 278 -27.29 14.68 -0.41
CA TRP A 278 -27.20 13.51 0.45
C TRP A 278 -26.40 13.84 1.70
N HIS A 279 -26.94 13.53 2.87
CA HIS A 279 -26.15 13.43 4.10
C HIS A 279 -25.46 12.08 4.15
N ILE A 280 -24.14 12.10 4.26
CA ILE A 280 -23.35 10.89 4.48
C ILE A 280 -22.58 11.08 5.78
N GLY A 281 -23.03 10.38 6.83
CA GLY A 281 -22.43 10.46 8.17
C GLY A 281 -21.78 9.15 8.59
N VAL A 282 -20.63 9.25 9.23
CA VAL A 282 -19.98 8.13 9.92
C VAL A 282 -20.18 8.30 11.43
N TYR A 283 -20.57 7.22 12.11
CA TYR A 283 -20.91 7.22 13.52
C TYR A 283 -20.13 6.16 14.28
N ASN A 284 -19.78 6.44 15.53
CA ASN A 284 -19.12 5.49 16.42
C ASN A 284 -20.13 4.60 17.17
N ALA A 285 -19.63 3.72 18.04
CA ALA A 285 -20.47 2.80 18.84
C ALA A 285 -21.45 3.51 19.79
N GLN A 286 -21.17 4.76 20.18
CA GLN A 286 -22.03 5.59 21.02
C GLN A 286 -23.00 6.44 20.18
N ASN A 287 -23.09 6.18 18.88
CA ASN A 287 -23.90 6.91 17.93
C ASN A 287 -23.51 8.40 17.78
N ALA A 288 -22.29 8.76 18.19
CA ALA A 288 -21.74 10.09 17.98
C ALA A 288 -21.17 10.19 16.56
N GLN A 289 -21.43 11.30 15.89
CA GLN A 289 -20.95 11.57 14.54
C GLN A 289 -19.44 11.86 14.56
N VAL A 290 -18.66 11.12 13.77
CA VAL A 290 -17.20 11.30 13.66
C VAL A 290 -16.80 11.98 12.35
N MET A 291 -17.64 11.86 11.33
CA MET A 291 -17.51 12.53 10.04
C MET A 291 -18.91 12.74 9.47
N ALA A 292 -19.13 13.86 8.79
CA ALA A 292 -20.29 14.02 7.93
C ALA A 292 -19.92 14.86 6.71
N GLU A 293 -20.53 14.49 5.59
CA GLU A 293 -20.39 15.21 4.33
C GLU A 293 -21.78 15.42 3.71
N HIS A 294 -22.04 16.64 3.25
CA HIS A 294 -23.22 16.95 2.44
C HIS A 294 -22.81 16.93 0.97
N VAL A 295 -23.50 16.08 0.21
CA VAL A 295 -23.07 15.69 -1.13
C VAL A 295 -24.16 16.05 -2.11
N ASP A 296 -23.90 17.03 -2.95
CA ASP A 296 -24.78 17.49 -4.01
C ASP A 296 -24.26 17.02 -5.38
N ILE A 297 -25.01 17.30 -6.44
CA ILE A 297 -24.63 16.97 -7.82
C ILE A 297 -23.25 17.50 -8.21
N SER A 298 -22.82 18.64 -7.65
CA SER A 298 -21.56 19.30 -8.00
C SER A 298 -20.33 18.62 -7.39
N ASN A 299 -20.46 18.02 -6.20
CA ASN A 299 -19.35 17.37 -5.49
C ASN A 299 -19.45 15.83 -5.45
N MET A 300 -20.60 15.25 -5.84
CA MET A 300 -20.87 13.81 -5.79
C MET A 300 -19.77 12.95 -6.44
N LYS A 301 -19.25 13.34 -7.60
CA LYS A 301 -18.22 12.58 -8.33
C LYS A 301 -16.91 12.43 -7.56
N LYS A 302 -16.67 13.22 -6.51
CA LYS A 302 -15.45 13.14 -5.70
C LYS A 302 -15.43 11.90 -4.80
N ILE A 303 -16.60 11.50 -4.31
CA ILE A 303 -16.73 10.43 -3.32
C ILE A 303 -17.61 9.27 -3.80
N ILE A 304 -18.49 9.49 -4.77
CA ILE A 304 -19.38 8.48 -5.34
C ILE A 304 -18.99 8.23 -6.80
N THR A 305 -18.75 6.97 -7.13
CA THR A 305 -18.47 6.52 -8.50
C THR A 305 -19.49 5.46 -8.89
N LYS A 306 -20.19 5.66 -10.01
CA LYS A 306 -21.05 4.61 -10.60
C LYS A 306 -20.16 3.53 -11.21
N THR A 307 -20.25 2.29 -10.73
CA THR A 307 -19.46 1.17 -11.28
C THR A 307 -20.18 0.48 -12.43
N ASP A 308 -21.49 0.31 -12.30
CA ASP A 308 -22.39 -0.21 -13.33
C ASP A 308 -23.82 0.34 -13.10
N ASP A 309 -24.83 -0.17 -13.82
CA ASP A 309 -26.20 0.32 -13.72
C ASP A 309 -26.91 0.00 -12.40
N SER A 310 -26.37 -0.93 -11.61
CA SER A 310 -26.92 -1.38 -10.34
C SER A 310 -26.11 -0.96 -9.12
N ILE A 311 -24.81 -0.65 -9.26
CA ILE A 311 -23.91 -0.47 -8.11
C ILE A 311 -23.19 0.89 -8.17
N PHE A 312 -23.10 1.51 -7.00
CA PHE A 312 -22.26 2.67 -6.72
C PHE A 312 -21.15 2.31 -5.73
N GLU A 313 -19.97 2.89 -5.92
CA GLU A 313 -18.90 2.91 -4.92
C GLU A 313 -18.90 4.25 -4.18
N LEU A 314 -19.10 4.20 -2.87
CA LEU A 314 -18.96 5.34 -1.95
C LEU A 314 -17.60 5.25 -1.24
N LYS A 315 -16.72 6.21 -1.49
CA LYS A 315 -15.37 6.32 -0.94
C LYS A 315 -15.35 7.39 0.15
N LEU A 316 -15.13 6.95 1.37
CA LEU A 316 -15.05 7.81 2.56
C LEU A 316 -13.61 7.84 3.06
N ALA A 317 -13.14 9.05 3.38
CA ALA A 317 -11.82 9.27 3.96
C ALA A 317 -11.86 10.43 4.95
N PHE A 318 -11.35 10.21 6.16
CA PHE A 318 -11.18 11.27 7.17
C PHE A 318 -10.05 10.91 8.13
N ASN A 319 -9.48 11.93 8.78
CA ASN A 319 -8.41 11.77 9.75
C ASN A 319 -8.91 12.17 11.14
N THR A 320 -8.40 11.52 12.18
CA THR A 320 -8.72 11.84 13.59
C THR A 320 -7.45 11.87 14.43
N GLU A 321 -7.42 12.70 15.47
CA GLU A 321 -6.30 12.73 16.44
C GLU A 321 -6.34 11.52 17.37
N THR A 322 -7.54 11.03 17.68
CA THR A 322 -7.78 9.86 18.53
C THR A 322 -8.58 8.80 17.78
N ASP A 323 -8.50 7.55 18.23
CA ASP A 323 -9.33 6.48 17.68
C ASP A 323 -10.81 6.80 17.92
N SER A 324 -11.52 7.16 16.85
CA SER A 324 -12.93 7.49 16.89
C SER A 324 -13.83 6.24 16.85
N ASN A 325 -13.24 5.05 16.72
CA ASN A 325 -13.90 3.75 16.66
C ASN A 325 -15.19 3.76 15.80
N PRO A 326 -15.08 4.14 14.51
CA PRO A 326 -16.24 4.22 13.60
C PRO A 326 -16.90 2.85 13.43
N ARG A 327 -18.24 2.84 13.39
CA ARG A 327 -19.06 1.61 13.37
C ARG A 327 -20.11 1.56 12.28
N SER A 328 -20.71 2.68 11.94
CA SER A 328 -21.73 2.72 10.90
C SER A 328 -21.59 3.93 10.00
N VAL A 329 -22.07 3.77 8.78
CA VAL A 329 -22.25 4.81 7.77
C VAL A 329 -23.73 4.94 7.53
N ARG A 330 -24.27 6.16 7.64
CA ARG A 330 -25.65 6.47 7.29
C ARG A 330 -25.69 7.36 6.07
N ILE A 331 -26.49 6.99 5.10
CA ILE A 331 -26.72 7.70 3.85
C ILE A 331 -28.19 8.10 3.84
N CYS A 332 -28.47 9.39 3.76
CA CYS A 332 -29.85 9.91 3.81
C CYS A 332 -30.03 11.01 2.77
N PRO A 333 -31.01 10.91 1.85
CA PRO A 333 -31.29 11.97 0.91
C PRO A 333 -32.12 13.08 1.55
N TYR A 334 -31.85 14.32 1.15
CA TYR A 334 -32.76 15.44 1.33
C TYR A 334 -33.50 15.69 0.01
N ILE A 335 -34.80 15.38 -0.02
CA ILE A 335 -35.64 15.42 -1.21
C ILE A 335 -36.33 16.78 -1.28
N ARG A 336 -36.26 17.43 -2.45
CA ARG A 336 -36.85 18.75 -2.65
C ARG A 336 -38.35 18.71 -2.33
N LEU A 337 -38.81 19.67 -1.52
CA LEU A 337 -40.21 19.80 -1.05
C LEU A 337 -40.71 18.69 -0.10
N GLN A 338 -39.96 17.61 0.11
CA GLN A 338 -40.37 16.48 0.97
C GLN A 338 -39.52 16.37 2.25
N GLY A 339 -38.30 16.92 2.25
CA GLY A 339 -37.38 16.84 3.38
C GLY A 339 -36.59 15.54 3.41
N TRP A 340 -36.31 15.02 4.60
CA TRP A 340 -35.49 13.81 4.77
C TRP A 340 -36.20 12.55 4.26
N GLY A 341 -35.52 11.78 3.42
CA GLY A 341 -35.98 10.46 2.99
C GLY A 341 -35.50 9.33 3.88
N ASP A 342 -35.61 8.10 3.36
CA ASP A 342 -35.19 6.89 4.07
C ASP A 342 -33.67 6.83 4.27
N VAL A 343 -33.26 6.28 5.42
CA VAL A 343 -31.85 6.13 5.79
C VAL A 343 -31.36 4.74 5.41
N VAL A 344 -30.26 4.68 4.66
CA VAL A 344 -29.48 3.46 4.46
C VAL A 344 -28.36 3.43 5.50
N GLU A 345 -28.30 2.39 6.31
CA GLU A 345 -27.20 2.15 7.25
C GLU A 345 -26.33 0.98 6.77
N LYS A 346 -25.01 1.22 6.71
CA LYS A 346 -24.00 0.21 6.38
C LYS A 346 -22.97 0.12 7.51
N PRO A 347 -22.33 -1.04 7.73
CA PRO A 347 -21.21 -1.11 8.67
C PRO A 347 -20.02 -0.29 8.16
N TRP A 348 -19.34 0.43 9.07
CA TRP A 348 -17.98 0.93 8.86
C TRP A 348 -16.97 -0.21 8.88
#